data_AF-A0A932UCE8-F1
#
_entry.id   AF-A0A932UCE8-F1
#
_cell.length_a   1.000
_cell.length_b   1.000
_cell.length_c   1.000
_cell.angle_alpha   90.00
_cell.angle_beta   90.00
_cell.angle_gamma   90.00
#
_symmetry.space_group_name_H-M   'P 1'
#
loop_
_entity.id
_entity.type
_entity.pdbx_description
1 polymer ?
#
loop_
_entity_poly.entity_id
_entity_poly.type
_entity_poly.pdbx_seq_one_letter_code
_entity_poly.pdbx_strand_id
1 'polypeptide(L)'
;MSYVKCVNNMPYLFPPGEPQQVEPLVSLVMGKVYKTLPDLPAERHGLIRVIDETFGESGSEDGYLYPAEYFEPFVPNDNRRMAATVTVHLDEFTQGVLYAEATAADRSVSAFVREWIEERLDLPVTA
;
A
#
# COMPACT_ATOMS: atom_id res chain seq x y z
N MET A 1 11.65 2.19 -2.37
CA MET A 1 10.37 2.90 -2.14
C MET A 1 9.92 2.62 -0.71
N SER A 2 9.04 3.44 -0.12
CA SER A 2 8.61 3.26 1.28
C SER A 2 7.12 2.97 1.36
N TYR A 3 6.74 2.12 2.31
CA TYR A 3 5.36 1.87 2.68
C TYR A 3 5.02 2.65 3.94
N VAL A 4 3.81 3.20 3.98
CA VAL A 4 3.33 3.98 5.12
C VAL A 4 1.91 3.57 5.47
N LYS A 5 1.59 3.58 6.77
CA LYS A 5 0.24 3.27 7.25
C LYS A 5 -0.46 4.57 7.64
N CYS A 6 -1.69 4.74 7.17
CA CYS A 6 -2.51 5.90 7.49
C CYS A 6 -2.94 5.89 8.97
N VAL A 7 -2.69 6.99 9.67
CA VAL A 7 -3.03 7.23 11.09
C VAL A 7 -3.83 8.53 11.28
N ASN A 8 -4.02 9.32 10.22
CA ASN A 8 -4.95 10.46 10.19
C ASN A 8 -5.50 10.61 8.77
N ASN A 9 -6.77 10.97 8.65
CA ASN A 9 -7.43 11.23 7.38
C ASN A 9 -8.33 12.47 7.42
N MET A 10 -8.14 13.38 8.38
CA MET A 10 -8.91 14.62 8.44
C MET A 10 -8.54 15.57 7.29
N PRO A 11 -9.42 16.47 6.83
CA PRO A 11 -9.06 17.46 5.82
C PRO A 11 -7.97 18.41 6.33
N TYR A 12 -7.05 18.79 5.45
CA TYR A 12 -5.97 19.75 5.76
C TYR A 12 -5.92 20.94 4.78
N LEU A 13 -6.66 20.85 3.67
CA LEU A 13 -6.82 21.94 2.71
C LEU A 13 -8.13 22.66 3.01
N PHE A 14 -8.05 23.97 3.25
CA PHE A 14 -9.20 24.81 3.57
C PHE A 14 -9.26 25.98 2.58
N PRO A 15 -10.02 25.85 1.49
CA PRO A 15 -10.19 26.94 0.54
C PRO A 15 -10.81 28.18 1.21
N PRO A 16 -10.31 29.40 0.92
CA PRO A 16 -10.86 30.61 1.52
C PRO A 16 -12.33 30.80 1.12
N GLY A 17 -13.20 31.00 2.10
CA GLY A 17 -14.63 31.25 1.88
C GLY A 17 -15.49 30.01 1.70
N GLU A 18 -14.90 28.81 1.73
CA GLU A 18 -15.64 27.56 1.81
C GLU A 18 -15.86 27.14 3.28
N PRO A 19 -16.98 26.47 3.60
CA PRO A 19 -17.17 25.90 4.91
C PRO A 19 -16.04 24.90 5.21
N GLN A 20 -15.54 24.94 6.44
CA GLN A 20 -14.46 24.06 6.87
C GLN A 20 -14.93 22.60 6.71
N GLN A 21 -14.25 21.85 5.84
CA GLN A 21 -14.51 20.42 5.70
C GLN A 21 -14.07 19.73 7.01
N VAL A 22 -15.01 19.07 7.67
CA VAL A 22 -14.79 18.29 8.90
C VAL A 22 -14.95 16.80 8.68
N GLU A 23 -15.37 16.39 7.49
CA GLU A 23 -15.52 14.98 7.14
C GLU A 23 -14.18 14.38 6.71
N PRO A 24 -13.89 13.11 7.06
CA PRO A 24 -12.66 12.46 6.64
C PRO A 24 -12.49 12.39 5.12
N LEU A 25 -11.24 12.48 4.66
CA LEU A 25 -10.87 12.31 3.26
C LEU A 25 -11.18 10.89 2.80
N VAL A 26 -12.03 10.74 1.78
CA VAL A 26 -12.44 9.43 1.25
C VAL A 26 -11.26 8.66 0.65
N SER A 27 -10.27 9.36 0.08
CA SER A 27 -9.04 8.76 -0.47
C SER A 27 -8.11 8.16 0.59
N LEU A 28 -8.24 8.56 1.87
CA LEU A 28 -7.43 8.05 2.97
C LEU A 28 -8.26 7.24 3.97
N VAL A 29 -7.98 5.94 4.01
CA VAL A 29 -8.60 4.99 4.92
C VAL A 29 -7.66 4.73 6.09
N MET A 30 -8.13 5.02 7.30
CA MET A 30 -7.39 4.77 8.54
C MET A 30 -6.92 3.31 8.62
N GLY A 31 -5.63 3.12 8.95
CA GLY A 31 -5.01 1.80 9.08
C GLY A 31 -4.63 1.11 7.76
N LYS A 32 -5.06 1.63 6.60
CA LYS A 32 -4.64 1.13 5.29
C LYS A 32 -3.17 1.49 5.04
N VAL A 33 -2.46 0.59 4.37
CA VAL A 33 -1.07 0.78 3.96
C VAL A 33 -1.05 1.30 2.53
N TYR A 34 -0.23 2.32 2.32
CA TYR A 34 -0.04 2.99 1.03
C TYR A 34 1.43 2.97 0.62
N LYS A 35 1.67 3.06 -0.70
CA LYS A 35 3.00 3.20 -1.28
C LYS A 35 3.31 4.68 -1.49
N THR A 36 4.53 5.10 -1.17
CA THR A 36 4.98 6.48 -1.42
C THR A 36 5.86 6.59 -2.67
N LEU A 37 5.83 7.77 -3.28
CA LEU A 37 6.75 8.17 -4.34
C LEU A 37 7.73 9.22 -3.79
N PRO A 38 9.02 9.17 -4.17
CA PRO A 38 9.98 10.21 -3.78
C PRO A 38 9.58 11.57 -4.36
N ASP A 39 9.55 12.61 -3.53
CA ASP A 39 9.25 13.98 -3.96
C ASP A 39 9.97 14.98 -3.04
N LEU A 40 11.24 15.25 -3.36
CA LEU A 40 12.08 16.16 -2.57
C LEU A 40 11.49 17.57 -2.40
N PRO A 41 10.84 18.18 -3.41
CA PRO A 41 10.07 19.41 -3.20
C PRO A 41 8.99 19.28 -2.12
N ALA A 42 8.13 18.27 -2.21
CA ALA A 42 7.05 18.06 -1.25
C ALA A 42 7.56 17.77 0.17
N GLU A 43 8.61 16.95 0.29
CA GLU A 43 9.23 16.59 1.56
C GLU A 43 9.75 17.81 2.33
N ARG A 44 10.31 18.81 1.62
CA ARG A 44 10.74 20.09 2.25
C ARG A 44 9.59 20.88 2.87
N HIS A 45 8.37 20.63 2.43
CA HIS A 45 7.15 21.23 2.96
C HIS A 45 6.42 20.31 3.95
N GLY A 46 7.04 19.21 4.39
CA GLY A 46 6.41 18.25 5.30
C GLY A 46 5.29 17.44 4.65
N LEU A 47 5.28 17.34 3.33
CA LEU A 47 4.31 16.56 2.56
C LEU A 47 4.96 15.28 2.03
N ILE A 48 4.18 14.22 1.89
CA ILE A 48 4.57 12.99 1.20
C ILE A 48 3.64 12.72 0.03
N ARG A 49 4.18 12.15 -1.04
CA ARG A 49 3.42 11.74 -2.22
C ARG A 49 2.99 10.29 -2.09
N VAL A 50 1.68 10.06 -2.15
CA VAL A 50 1.04 8.77 -1.88
C VAL A 50 0.28 8.29 -3.11
N ILE A 51 0.44 7.00 -3.42
CA ILE A 51 -0.37 6.28 -4.40
C ILE A 51 -1.61 5.74 -3.67
N ASP A 52 -2.78 6.29 -3.98
CA ASP A 52 -4.06 5.78 -3.49
C ASP A 52 -4.78 4.94 -4.56
N GLU A 53 -6.04 4.60 -4.32
CA GLU A 53 -6.87 3.77 -5.21
C GLU A 53 -7.30 4.44 -6.50
N THR A 54 -7.19 5.77 -6.58
CA THR A 54 -7.51 6.53 -7.78
C THR A 54 -6.27 6.79 -8.63
N PHE A 55 -5.07 6.37 -8.21
CA PHE A 55 -3.82 6.61 -8.93
C PHE A 55 -3.87 6.13 -10.38
N GLY A 56 -3.45 7.01 -11.31
CA GLY A 56 -3.47 6.75 -12.75
C GLY A 56 -4.78 7.15 -13.43
N GLU A 57 -5.78 7.59 -12.68
CA GLU A 57 -6.93 8.32 -13.23
C GLU A 57 -6.52 9.76 -13.61
N SER A 58 -7.37 10.42 -14.39
CA SER A 58 -7.12 11.80 -14.83
C SER A 58 -7.09 12.74 -13.62
N GLY A 59 -5.95 13.38 -13.37
CA GLY A 59 -5.74 14.27 -12.21
C GLY A 59 -5.10 13.61 -10.98
N SER A 60 -4.75 12.32 -11.05
CA SER A 60 -4.07 11.55 -10.00
C SER A 60 -2.87 10.75 -10.52
N GLU A 61 -2.40 11.06 -11.73
CA GLU A 61 -1.34 10.32 -12.44
C GLU A 61 -0.02 10.33 -11.68
N ASP A 62 0.24 11.40 -10.93
CA ASP A 62 1.44 11.59 -10.11
C ASP A 62 1.18 11.26 -8.63
N GLY A 63 0.00 10.75 -8.28
CA GLY A 63 -0.43 10.55 -6.90
C GLY A 63 -0.70 11.85 -6.14
N TYR A 64 -1.17 11.71 -4.91
CA TYR A 64 -1.62 12.84 -4.09
C TYR A 64 -0.62 13.20 -3.00
N LEU A 65 -0.55 14.50 -2.70
CA LEU A 65 0.22 15.01 -1.58
C LEU A 65 -0.63 15.00 -0.32
N TYR A 66 -0.02 14.61 0.79
CA TYR A 66 -0.62 14.64 2.12
C TYR A 66 0.42 15.05 3.16
N PRO A 67 0.00 15.62 4.31
CA PRO A 67 0.90 15.88 5.43
C PRO A 67 1.58 14.58 5.88
N ALA A 68 2.90 14.63 6.10
CA ALA A 68 3.66 13.47 6.53
C ALA A 68 3.16 12.89 7.86
N GLU A 69 2.66 13.75 8.76
CA GLU A 69 2.09 13.36 10.06
C GLU A 69 0.83 12.50 9.97
N TYR A 70 0.24 12.37 8.77
CA TYR A 70 -0.92 11.50 8.55
C TYR A 70 -0.54 10.03 8.49
N PHE A 71 0.76 9.74 8.47
CA PHE A 71 1.24 8.40 8.27
C PHE A 71 2.37 8.04 9.23
N GLU A 72 2.44 6.75 9.53
CA GLU A 72 3.58 6.14 10.20
C GLU A 72 4.33 5.21 9.22
N PRO A 73 5.66 5.07 9.32
CA PRO A 73 6.40 4.09 8.54
C PRO A 73 5.84 2.67 8.75
N PHE A 74 5.51 1.98 7.67
CA PHE A 74 5.06 0.58 7.73
C PHE A 74 6.26 -0.34 7.51
N VAL A 75 6.92 -0.68 8.61
CA VAL A 75 8.11 -1.55 8.62
C VAL A 75 7.78 -2.93 9.20
N PRO A 76 8.52 -3.98 8.84
CA PRO A 76 8.38 -5.29 9.47
C PRO A 76 8.58 -5.14 10.98
N ASN A 77 7.63 -5.63 11.78
CA ASN A 77 7.73 -5.60 13.23
C ASN A 77 8.18 -6.99 13.69
N ASP A 78 9.41 -7.10 14.18
CA ASP A 78 10.23 -8.32 14.26
C ASP A 78 9.63 -9.55 14.96
N ASN A 79 8.45 -9.48 15.60
CA ASN A 79 7.89 -10.65 16.30
C ASN A 79 6.35 -10.70 16.46
N ARG A 80 5.59 -10.09 15.55
CA ARG A 80 4.14 -10.37 15.41
C ARG A 80 3.78 -10.60 13.95
N ARG A 81 4.25 -11.70 13.37
CA ARG A 81 3.67 -12.25 12.14
C ARG A 81 2.29 -12.82 12.48
N MET A 82 1.32 -11.95 12.75
CA MET A 82 -0.08 -12.38 12.67
C MET A 82 -0.29 -12.82 11.23
N ALA A 83 -0.58 -14.11 11.04
CA ALA A 83 -0.83 -14.63 9.71
C ALA A 83 -2.09 -13.93 9.16
N ALA A 84 -1.92 -13.19 8.08
CA ALA A 84 -3.02 -12.63 7.29
C ALA A 84 -3.25 -13.53 6.07
N THR A 85 -4.50 -13.65 5.65
CA THR A 85 -4.90 -14.43 4.47
C THR A 85 -5.37 -13.48 3.38
N VAL A 86 -4.85 -13.69 2.17
CA VAL A 86 -5.37 -13.07 0.94
C VAL A 86 -6.07 -14.15 0.13
N THR A 87 -7.31 -13.90 -0.29
CA THR A 87 -8.06 -14.76 -1.20
C THR A 87 -7.94 -14.22 -2.61
N VAL A 88 -7.56 -15.07 -3.56
CA VAL A 88 -7.46 -14.72 -4.98
C VAL A 88 -8.40 -15.61 -5.76
N HIS A 89 -9.21 -15.01 -6.63
CA HIS A 89 -10.05 -15.74 -7.58
C HIS A 89 -9.24 -15.99 -8.85
N LEU A 90 -9.13 -17.26 -9.23
CA LEU A 90 -8.41 -17.71 -10.42
C LEU A 90 -9.37 -18.49 -11.31
N ASP A 91 -9.17 -18.44 -12.62
CA ASP A 91 -9.82 -19.38 -13.53
C ASP A 91 -9.25 -20.80 -13.32
N GLU A 92 -9.99 -21.80 -13.79
CA GLU A 92 -9.66 -23.22 -13.60
C GLU A 92 -8.29 -23.58 -14.18
N PHE A 93 -7.91 -23.01 -15.33
CA PHE A 93 -6.63 -23.29 -15.97
C PHE A 93 -5.48 -22.74 -15.14
N THR A 94 -5.55 -21.48 -14.73
CA THR A 94 -4.51 -20.83 -13.90
C THR A 94 -4.36 -21.55 -12.55
N GLN A 95 -5.47 -21.95 -11.93
CA GLN A 95 -5.43 -22.75 -10.71
C GLN A 95 -4.74 -24.10 -10.94
N GLY A 96 -5.09 -24.83 -12.01
CA GLY A 96 -4.49 -26.12 -12.34
C GLY A 96 -2.98 -26.05 -12.57
N VAL A 97 -2.51 -25.05 -13.32
CA VAL A 97 -1.07 -24.80 -13.55
C VAL A 97 -0.36 -24.51 -12.23
N LEU A 98 -0.92 -23.65 -11.36
CA LEU A 98 -0.33 -23.33 -10.07
C LEU A 98 -0.11 -24.56 -9.19
N TYR A 99 -1.08 -25.49 -9.15
CA TYR A 99 -0.93 -26.75 -8.43
C TYR A 99 0.16 -27.65 -9.02
N ALA A 100 0.24 -27.74 -10.35
CA ALA A 100 1.24 -28.55 -11.04
C ALA A 100 2.67 -28.01 -10.78
N GLU A 101 2.88 -26.70 -10.89
CA GLU A 101 4.18 -26.06 -10.63
C GLU A 101 4.61 -26.22 -9.17
N ALA A 102 3.70 -25.99 -8.21
CA ALA A 102 4.01 -26.19 -6.79
C ALA A 102 4.40 -27.65 -6.49
N THR A 103 3.72 -28.62 -7.13
CA THR A 103 4.04 -30.04 -7.00
C THR A 103 5.40 -30.39 -7.62
N ALA A 104 5.69 -29.86 -8.82
CA ALA A 104 6.97 -30.06 -9.49
C ALA A 104 8.15 -29.48 -8.69
N ALA A 105 7.90 -28.40 -7.93
CA ALA A 105 8.86 -27.78 -7.02
C ALA A 105 8.93 -28.43 -5.62
N ASP A 106 8.19 -29.52 -5.36
CA ASP A 106 8.06 -30.19 -4.04
C ASP A 106 7.68 -29.22 -2.90
N ARG A 107 6.70 -28.34 -3.17
CA ARG A 107 6.26 -27.29 -2.23
C ARG A 107 4.75 -27.22 -2.13
N SER A 108 4.27 -26.66 -1.01
CA SER A 108 2.86 -26.25 -0.93
C SER A 108 2.60 -25.06 -1.85
N VAL A 109 1.37 -24.97 -2.38
CA VAL A 109 0.92 -23.79 -3.17
C VAL A 109 1.16 -22.49 -2.41
N SER A 110 0.91 -22.47 -1.10
CA SER A 110 1.12 -21.28 -0.26
C SER A 110 2.60 -20.90 -0.10
N ALA A 111 3.52 -21.87 -0.04
CA ALA A 111 4.95 -21.61 0.03
C ALA A 111 5.50 -21.11 -1.31
N PHE A 112 4.95 -21.62 -2.41
CA PHE A 112 5.33 -21.22 -3.77
C PHE A 112 4.84 -19.80 -4.10
N VAL A 113 3.56 -19.51 -3.84
CA VAL A 113 2.99 -18.17 -4.02
C VAL A 113 3.70 -17.13 -3.14
N ARG A 114 4.05 -17.48 -1.89
CA ARG A 114 4.76 -16.55 -0.99
C ARG A 114 6.10 -16.12 -1.57
N GLU A 115 6.88 -17.06 -2.11
CA GLU A 115 8.16 -16.74 -2.74
C GLU A 115 7.98 -15.83 -3.96
N TRP A 116 7.02 -16.12 -4.84
CA TRP A 116 6.72 -15.23 -5.96
C TRP A 116 6.30 -13.83 -5.53
N ILE A 117 5.61 -13.70 -4.40
CA ILE A 117 5.26 -12.41 -3.81
C ILE A 117 6.54 -11.71 -3.33
N GLU A 118 7.42 -12.42 -2.61
CA GLU A 118 8.69 -11.88 -2.10
C GLU A 118 9.65 -11.47 -3.23
N GLU A 119 9.67 -12.19 -4.36
CA GLU A 119 10.47 -11.85 -5.53
C GLU A 119 9.96 -10.61 -6.28
N ARG A 120 8.64 -10.41 -6.32
CA ARG A 120 8.02 -9.31 -7.09
C ARG A 120 7.79 -8.04 -6.29
N LEU A 121 7.59 -8.16 -4.99
CA LEU A 121 7.40 -7.00 -4.12
C LEU A 121 8.76 -6.54 -3.58
N ASP A 122 9.00 -5.23 -3.65
CA ASP A 122 10.15 -4.57 -3.02
C ASP A 122 9.91 -4.46 -1.50
N LEU A 123 9.81 -5.62 -0.83
CA LEU A 123 9.58 -5.70 0.60
C LEU A 123 10.84 -5.25 1.34
N PRO A 124 10.72 -4.37 2.35
CA PRO A 124 11.86 -3.99 3.17
C PRO A 124 12.45 -5.24 3.83
N VAL A 125 13.76 -5.43 3.65
CA VAL A 125 14.51 -6.52 4.29
C VAL A 125 14.32 -6.38 5.80
N THR A 126 13.98 -7.49 6.46
CA THR A 126 13.92 -7.54 7.92
C THR A 126 15.34 -7.23 8.43
N ALA A 127 15.50 -6.15 9.19
CA ALA A 127 16.80 -5.74 9.74
C ALA A 127 17.24 -6.66 10.88
#